data_AF-A0A355GTQ7-F1
#
_entry.id   AF-A0A355GTQ7-F1
#
_cell.length_a   1.000
_cell.length_b   1.000
_cell.length_c   1.000
_cell.angle_alpha   90.00
_cell.angle_beta   90.00
_cell.angle_gamma   90.00
#
_symmetry.space_group_name_H-M   'P 1'
#
loop_
_entity.id
_entity.type
_entity.pdbx_description
1 polymer ?
#
loop_
_entity_poly.entity_id
_entity_poly.type
_entity_poly.pdbx_seq_one_letter_code
_entity_poly.pdbx_strand_id
1 'polypeptide(L)' 'MFVDHAEIKVVSGRGGDGAASFRREKYVPRGGPDGGDGGRGGDVVFEVSSGLATLRDFRYQHVF' A
#
# COMPACT_ATOMS: atom_id res chain seq x y z
N MET A 1 -34.53 -5.70 -16.42
CA MET A 1 -33.65 -5.76 -15.24
C MET A 1 -32.66 -4.61 -15.35
N PHE A 2 -32.52 -3.77 -14.32
CA PHE A 2 -31.55 -2.67 -14.31
C PHE A 2 -30.34 -3.10 -13.46
N VAL A 3 -29.14 -2.88 -13.98
CA VAL A 3 -27.88 -3.21 -13.30
C VAL A 3 -27.00 -1.97 -13.37
N ASP A 4 -26.43 -1.59 -12.24
CA ASP A 4 -25.46 -0.51 -12.16
C ASP A 4 -24.04 -1.04 -12.41
N HIS A 5 -23.23 -0.26 -13.12
CA HIS A 5 -21.85 -0.58 -13.49
C HIS A 5 -20.95 0.65 -13.36
N ALA A 6 -19.74 0.44 -12.83
CA ALA A 6 -18.68 1.43 -12.75
C ALA A 6 -17.32 0.76 -12.96
N GLU A 7 -16.42 1.43 -13.66
CA GLU A 7 -15.03 1.04 -13.85
C GLU A 7 -14.14 1.99 -13.05
N ILE A 8 -13.23 1.43 -12.25
CA ILE A 8 -12.32 2.19 -11.39
C ILE A 8 -10.91 1.63 -11.48
N LYS A 9 -9.92 2.50 -11.28
CA LYS A 9 -8.52 2.15 -11.13
C LYS A 9 -8.19 2.03 -9.65
N VAL A 10 -7.55 0.92 -9.28
CA VAL A 10 -7.09 0.67 -7.91
C VAL A 10 -5.57 0.51 -7.91
N VAL A 11 -4.89 1.23 -7.04
CA VAL A 11 -3.44 1.23 -6.85
C VAL A 11 -3.16 1.10 -5.35
N SER A 12 -2.57 -0.03 -4.96
CA SER A 12 -2.18 -0.27 -3.57
C SER A 12 -0.95 0.55 -3.16
N GLY A 13 -0.70 0.62 -1.86
CA GLY A 13 0.50 1.26 -1.34
C GLY A 13 1.77 0.51 -1.79
N ARG A 14 2.80 1.25 -2.19
CA ARG A 14 4.13 0.67 -2.43
C ARG A 14 4.74 0.23 -1.10
N GLY A 15 5.39 -0.92 -1.07
CA GLY A 15 6.22 -1.33 0.06
C GLY A 15 7.44 -0.42 0.24
N GLY A 16 7.97 -0.38 1.47
CA GLY A 16 9.22 0.30 1.75
C GLY A 16 10.39 -0.44 1.13
N ASP A 17 11.42 0.29 0.72
CA ASP A 17 12.68 -0.30 0.32
C ASP A 17 13.47 -0.69 1.59
N GLY A 18 14.16 -1.83 1.57
CA GLY A 18 15.08 -2.21 2.64
C GLY A 18 16.35 -1.36 2.63
N ALA A 19 17.08 -1.37 3.74
CA ALA A 19 18.33 -0.64 3.87
C ALA A 19 19.53 -1.57 3.70
N ALA A 20 20.54 -1.13 2.95
CA ALA A 20 21.86 -1.75 2.94
C ALA A 20 22.81 -0.89 3.80
N SER A 21 23.02 -1.29 5.05
CA SER A 21 23.94 -0.61 5.98
C SER A 21 24.84 -1.60 6.71
N PHE A 22 25.95 -1.06 7.23
CA PHE A 22 26.89 -1.78 8.07
C PHE A 22 27.11 -1.00 9.35
N ARG A 23 27.21 -1.73 10.46
CA ARG A 23 27.47 -1.16 11.78
C ARG A 23 28.85 -0.49 11.80
N ARG A 24 28.92 0.74 12.31
CA ARG A 24 30.18 1.50 12.44
C ARG A 24 30.37 1.95 13.88
N GLU A 25 31.40 1.40 14.52
CA GLU A 25 31.79 1.75 15.90
C GLU A 25 33.28 2.10 15.94
N LYS A 26 33.65 3.02 16.82
CA LYS A 26 34.99 3.64 16.90
C LYS A 26 36.14 2.63 16.99
N TYR A 27 35.90 1.44 17.53
CA TYR A 27 36.92 0.39 17.73
C TYR A 27 36.59 -0.92 17.00
N VAL A 28 35.62 -0.90 16.08
CA VAL A 28 35.23 -2.07 15.28
C VAL A 28 35.46 -1.75 13.80
N PRO A 29 36.58 -2.18 13.21
CA PRO A 29 36.96 -1.82 11.84
C PRO A 29 35.99 -2.34 10.77
N ARG A 30 35.30 -3.45 11.04
CA ARG A 30 34.32 -4.08 10.15
C ARG A 30 33.12 -4.56 10.96
N GLY A 31 32.18 -3.66 11.24
CA GLY A 31 30.89 -4.07 11.80
C GLY A 31 30.08 -4.83 10.76
N GLY A 32 29.28 -5.79 11.24
CA GLY A 32 28.42 -6.60 10.38
C GLY A 32 27.31 -5.78 9.71
N PRO A 33 26.60 -6.36 8.74
CA PRO A 33 25.39 -5.76 8.18
C PRO A 33 24.36 -5.49 9.28
N ASP A 34 23.77 -4.30 9.27
CA ASP A 34 22.74 -3.88 10.23
C ASP A 34 21.53 -3.21 9.55
N GLY A 35 21.45 -3.34 8.22
CA GLY A 35 20.32 -2.85 7.44
C GLY A 35 19.05 -3.65 7.70
N GLY A 36 17.94 -2.94 7.87
CA GLY A 36 16.62 -3.54 8.07
C GLY A 36 15.86 -3.79 6.77
N ASP A 37 14.84 -4.63 6.85
CA ASP A 37 13.94 -4.91 5.75
C ASP A 37 12.98 -3.76 5.45
N GLY A 38 12.49 -3.73 4.22
CA GLY A 38 11.45 -2.82 3.78
C GLY A 38 10.08 -3.22 4.35
N GLY A 39 9.26 -2.21 4.68
CA GLY A 39 7.90 -2.44 5.17
C GLY A 39 6.94 -2.93 4.07
N ARG A 40 5.88 -3.64 4.47
CA ARG A 40 4.81 -4.04 3.55
C ARG A 40 4.03 -2.82 3.06
N GLY A 41 3.67 -2.80 1.78
CA GLY A 41 2.79 -1.79 1.20
C GLY A 41 1.35 -1.91 1.72
N GLY A 42 0.59 -0.82 1.64
CA GLY A 42 -0.81 -0.80 2.06
C GLY A 42 -1.72 -1.54 1.09
N ASP A 43 -2.77 -2.16 1.60
CA ASP A 43 -3.82 -2.79 0.78
C ASP A 43 -4.95 -1.82 0.47
N VAL A 44 -5.65 -2.04 -0.65
CA VAL A 44 -6.97 -1.43 -0.91
C VAL A 44 -8.00 -2.54 -0.74
N VAL A 45 -8.98 -2.31 0.13
CA VAL A 45 -10.04 -3.26 0.44
C VAL A 45 -11.41 -2.62 0.19
N PHE A 46 -12.33 -3.41 -0.36
CA PHE A 46 -13.73 -3.03 -0.45
C PHE A 46 -14.48 -3.54 0.77
N GLU A 47 -15.21 -2.65 1.42
CA GLU A 47 -16.13 -2.98 2.50
C GLU A 47 -17.56 -2.78 2.03
N VAL A 48 -18.40 -3.80 2.25
CA VAL A 48 -19.82 -3.73 1.90
C VAL A 48 -20.55 -2.94 2.98
N SER A 49 -21.29 -1.91 2.57
CA SER A 49 -22.14 -1.13 3.46
C SER A 49 -23.60 -1.22 3.01
N SER A 50 -24.49 -1.60 3.91
CA SER A 50 -25.94 -1.63 3.65
C SER A 50 -26.57 -0.24 3.50
N GLY A 51 -25.83 0.83 3.83
CA GLY A 51 -26.27 2.21 3.65
C GLY A 51 -26.09 2.73 2.22
N LEU A 52 -25.34 2.02 1.37
CA LEU A 52 -25.07 2.42 -0.01
C LEU A 52 -25.89 1.57 -0.99
N ALA A 53 -26.69 2.23 -1.81
CA ALA A 53 -27.60 1.58 -2.76
C ALA A 53 -27.14 1.65 -4.23
N THR A 54 -26.09 2.41 -4.55
CA THR A 54 -25.65 2.66 -5.93
C THR A 54 -24.11 2.72 -6.03
N LEU A 55 -23.56 2.55 -7.24
CA LEU A 55 -22.14 2.74 -7.53
C LEU A 55 -21.81 4.18 -7.96
N ARG A 56 -22.70 5.14 -7.70
CA ARG A 56 -22.59 6.50 -8.20
C ARG A 56 -21.32 7.21 -7.71
N ASP A 57 -20.87 6.90 -6.50
CA ASP A 57 -19.67 7.50 -5.91
C ASP A 57 -18.40 7.13 -6.69
N PHE A 58 -18.35 5.89 -7.19
CA PHE A 58 -17.25 5.40 -8.05
C PHE A 58 -17.18 6.08 -9.42
N ARG A 59 -18.21 6.84 -9.83
CA ARG A 59 -18.14 7.66 -11.05
C ARG A 59 -17.46 9.01 -10.81
N TYR A 60 -17.63 9.59 -9.62
CA TYR A 60 -17.01 10.87 -9.28
C TYR A 60 -15.55 10.69 -8.84
N GLN A 61 -15.28 9.63 -8.08
CA GLN A 61 -13.94 9.22 -7.70
C GLN A 61 -13.70 7.81 -8.26
N HIS A 62 -12.82 7.69 -9.25
CA HIS A 62 -12.56 6.44 -9.98
C HIS A 62 -11.10 6.01 -9.90
N VAL A 63 -10.31 6.64 -9.03
CA VAL A 63 -8.92 6.25 -8.74
C VAL A 63 -8.78 6.13 -7.22
N PHE A 64 -8.31 4.97 -6.78
CA PHE A 64 -8.14 4.59 -5.38
C PHE A 64 -6.77 3.96 -5.17
#